data_AF-A0A4R1J9X3-F1
#
_entry.id   AF-A0A4R1J9X3-F1
#
_cell.length_a   1.000
_cell.length_b   1.000
_cell.length_c   1.000
_cell.angle_alpha   90.00
_cell.angle_beta   90.00
_cell.angle_gamma   90.00
#
_symmetry.space_group_name_H-M   'P 1'
#
loop_
_entity.id
_entity.type
_entity.pdbx_description
1 polymer ?
#
loop_
_entity_poly.entity_id
_entity_poly.type
_entity_poly.pdbx_seq_one_letter_code
_entity_poly.pdbx_strand_id
1 'polypeptide(L)'
;MKEYQTQLAMQEIQVEHRVYLVHTQQITKSPQQLASKDSQPKTSREKFAFPTPKATESNECFCDTERVIAIYNKEQQKQSAKRKKMTVKIQQWFEHKALAAGWKIAKFVPHAHNNRIAGCMLSVPPTKGVIDATTH
;
A
#
# COMPACT_ATOMS: atom_id res chain seq x y z
N MET A 1 -23.51 20.16 -55.42
CA MET A 1 -22.79 19.45 -54.35
C MET A 1 -21.50 18.86 -54.91
N LYS A 2 -20.35 19.41 -54.50
CA LYS A 2 -19.03 18.76 -54.41
C LYS A 2 -18.11 19.75 -53.70
N GLU A 3 -17.49 19.26 -52.64
CA GLU A 3 -16.87 20.06 -51.58
C GLU A 3 -15.41 20.39 -51.83
N TYR A 4 -15.02 21.44 -51.14
CA TYR A 4 -13.75 22.15 -51.01
C TYR A 4 -12.51 21.25 -50.81
N GLN A 5 -11.46 21.56 -51.58
CA GLN A 5 -10.08 21.27 -51.22
C GLN A 5 -9.40 22.63 -50.95
N THR A 6 -9.11 22.92 -49.69
CA THR A 6 -8.29 24.07 -49.31
C THR A 6 -7.04 23.54 -48.64
N GLN A 7 -5.93 23.56 -49.37
CA GLN A 7 -4.60 23.33 -48.83
C GLN A 7 -4.18 24.56 -48.03
N LEU A 8 -3.84 24.37 -46.75
CA LEU A 8 -3.10 25.34 -45.96
C LEU A 8 -1.84 24.63 -45.46
N ALA A 9 -0.76 24.81 -46.22
CA ALA A 9 0.57 24.79 -45.65
C ALA A 9 0.72 26.05 -44.78
N MET A 10 1.26 25.92 -43.57
CA MET A 10 2.24 26.84 -43.00
C MET A 10 2.70 26.41 -41.60
N GLN A 11 4.03 26.41 -41.47
CA GLN A 11 4.84 26.81 -40.31
C GLN A 11 4.98 25.88 -39.10
N GLU A 12 6.10 25.16 -39.16
CA GLU A 12 7.05 24.95 -38.07
C GLU A 12 7.22 26.18 -37.16
N ILE A 13 6.90 26.02 -35.87
CA ILE A 13 7.51 26.77 -34.76
C ILE A 13 7.72 25.79 -33.61
N GLN A 14 8.98 25.46 -33.33
CA GLN A 14 9.41 24.81 -32.10
C GLN A 14 9.39 25.82 -30.96
N VAL A 15 8.63 25.53 -29.89
CA VAL A 15 8.85 26.14 -28.57
C VAL A 15 8.68 25.06 -27.51
N GLU A 16 9.81 24.58 -26.98
CA GLU A 16 9.88 24.03 -25.64
C GLU A 16 9.36 25.08 -24.65
N HIS A 17 8.48 24.66 -23.74
CA HIS A 17 8.41 25.10 -22.34
C HIS A 17 7.18 24.43 -21.70
N ARG A 18 7.35 23.19 -21.23
CA ARG A 18 6.36 22.60 -20.32
C ARG A 18 6.58 23.16 -18.92
N VAL A 19 5.98 24.33 -18.66
CA VAL A 19 5.80 24.85 -17.31
C VAL A 19 4.76 23.97 -16.62
N TYR A 20 5.17 23.15 -15.65
CA TYR A 20 4.25 22.44 -14.78
C TYR A 20 3.79 23.39 -13.67
N LEU A 21 2.52 23.78 -13.70
CA LEU A 21 1.89 24.52 -12.61
C LEU A 21 1.65 23.55 -11.43
N VAL A 22 2.58 23.52 -10.47
CA VAL A 22 2.40 22.76 -9.23
C VAL A 22 1.50 23.58 -8.30
N HIS A 23 0.22 23.25 -8.26
CA HIS A 23 -0.68 23.81 -7.24
C HIS A 23 -0.46 23.05 -5.93
N THR A 24 0.43 23.56 -5.08
CA THR A 24 0.59 23.06 -3.71
C THR A 24 -0.56 23.57 -2.84
N GLN A 25 -1.60 22.76 -2.69
CA GLN A 25 -2.56 22.97 -1.60
C GLN A 25 -1.85 22.63 -0.29
N GLN A 26 -1.42 23.68 0.42
CA GLN A 26 -0.99 23.62 1.80
C GLN A 26 -2.19 23.23 2.66
N ILE A 27 -2.34 21.92 2.95
CA ILE A 27 -3.24 21.49 4.01
C ILE A 27 -2.58 21.89 5.32
N THR A 28 -3.09 22.97 5.90
CA THR A 28 -2.80 23.45 7.24
C THR A 28 -3.00 22.30 8.23
N LYS A 29 -1.88 21.79 8.77
CA LYS A 29 -1.90 20.85 9.89
C LYS A 29 -2.31 21.61 11.15
N SER A 30 -3.49 21.30 11.66
CA SER A 30 -3.89 21.61 13.04
C SER A 30 -2.96 20.88 14.03
N PRO A 31 -2.57 21.50 15.16
CA PRO A 31 -1.62 20.91 16.11
C PRO A 31 -2.35 20.05 17.16
N GLN A 32 -2.18 18.73 17.09
CA GLN A 32 -2.40 17.80 18.22
C GLN A 32 -1.34 16.69 18.10
N GLN A 33 -0.22 16.82 18.81
CA GLN A 33 0.05 16.36 20.18
C GLN A 33 0.78 15.01 20.19
N LEU A 34 2.04 15.09 20.64
CA LEU A 34 2.96 14.06 21.12
C LEU A 34 2.86 12.63 20.55
N ALA A 35 3.84 12.27 19.71
CA ALA A 35 4.35 10.91 19.66
C ALA A 35 5.89 10.96 19.72
N SER A 36 6.40 10.22 20.69
CA SER A 36 7.77 10.19 21.18
C SER A 36 8.79 9.92 20.09
N LYS A 37 9.91 10.64 20.17
CA LYS A 37 11.16 10.25 19.52
C LYS A 37 11.65 8.99 20.21
N ASP A 38 11.52 7.84 19.55
CA ASP A 38 12.49 6.77 19.74
C ASP A 38 13.08 6.37 18.40
N SER A 39 14.38 6.61 18.32
CA SER A 39 15.24 6.35 17.18
C SER A 39 15.49 4.85 17.11
N GLN A 40 14.59 4.07 16.52
CA GLN A 40 14.88 2.66 16.28
C GLN A 40 15.76 2.48 15.03
N PRO A 41 16.73 1.55 15.09
CA PRO A 41 17.69 1.34 14.01
C PRO A 41 16.98 0.84 12.76
N LYS A 42 17.22 1.54 11.63
CA LYS A 42 16.79 1.13 10.29
C LYS A 42 17.51 -0.15 9.88
N THR A 43 17.08 -1.30 10.39
CA THR A 43 17.30 -2.55 9.67
C THR A 43 16.55 -2.43 8.36
N SER A 44 17.25 -2.48 7.23
CA SER A 44 16.66 -2.50 5.90
C SER A 44 15.62 -3.62 5.83
N ARG A 45 14.34 -3.30 6.11
CA ARG A 45 13.25 -4.25 5.98
C ARG A 45 13.21 -4.62 4.52
N GLU A 46 13.55 -5.86 4.22
CA GLU A 46 13.53 -6.37 2.86
C GLU A 46 12.16 -6.05 2.25
N LYS A 47 12.16 -5.34 1.12
CA LYS A 47 11.00 -4.58 0.61
C LYS A 47 9.70 -5.40 0.46
N PHE A 48 9.81 -6.73 0.39
CA PHE A 48 8.69 -7.67 0.26
C PHE A 48 8.80 -8.86 1.24
N ALA A 49 9.33 -8.65 2.44
CA ALA A 49 9.23 -9.63 3.51
C ALA A 49 7.79 -9.73 4.02
N PHE A 50 7.38 -10.96 4.36
CA PHE A 50 6.10 -11.22 4.99
C PHE A 50 6.09 -10.62 6.40
N PRO A 51 5.06 -9.85 6.80
CA PRO A 51 5.00 -9.26 8.14
C PRO A 51 4.74 -10.35 9.18
N THR A 52 5.46 -10.31 10.30
CA THR A 52 5.18 -11.16 11.46
C THR A 52 4.81 -10.30 12.65
N PRO A 53 3.95 -10.77 13.57
CA PRO A 53 3.58 -9.99 14.75
C PRO A 53 4.79 -9.59 15.59
N LYS A 54 5.77 -10.50 15.73
CA LYS A 54 7.01 -10.26 16.50
C LYS A 54 7.92 -9.18 15.89
N ALA A 55 7.89 -9.02 14.56
CA ALA A 55 8.68 -8.02 13.85
C ALA A 55 7.95 -6.68 13.68
N THR A 56 6.67 -6.65 14.04
CA THR A 56 5.82 -5.45 13.95
C THR A 56 5.74 -4.82 15.33
N GLU A 57 6.07 -3.55 15.47
CA GLU A 57 5.96 -2.81 16.75
C GLU A 57 4.50 -2.58 17.18
N SER A 58 3.55 -2.89 16.30
CA SER A 58 2.11 -2.76 16.52
C SER A 58 1.43 -4.12 16.45
N ASN A 59 0.31 -4.22 17.17
CA ASN A 59 -0.61 -5.36 17.12
C ASN A 59 -1.37 -5.46 15.79
N GLU A 60 -1.23 -4.47 14.90
CA GLU A 60 -1.90 -4.39 13.60
C GLU A 60 -0.93 -4.07 12.47
N CYS A 61 -1.17 -4.65 11.30
CA CYS A 61 -0.40 -4.40 10.09
C CYS A 61 -1.31 -4.40 8.87
N PHE A 62 -1.28 -3.32 8.10
CA PHE A 62 -1.93 -3.26 6.81
C PHE A 62 -0.96 -3.62 5.68
N CYS A 63 -1.37 -4.57 4.83
CA CYS A 63 -0.66 -4.94 3.61
C CYS A 63 -1.52 -4.61 2.39
N ASP A 64 -1.09 -3.62 1.61
CA ASP A 64 -1.74 -3.26 0.36
C ASP A 64 -1.71 -4.43 -0.66
N THR A 65 -2.63 -4.38 -1.62
CA THR A 65 -2.78 -5.41 -2.65
C THR A 65 -1.49 -5.66 -3.44
N GLU A 66 -0.73 -4.63 -3.77
CA GLU A 66 0.51 -4.78 -4.54
C GLU A 66 1.57 -5.54 -3.74
N ARG A 67 1.72 -5.19 -2.45
CA ARG A 67 2.62 -5.88 -1.53
C ARG A 67 2.24 -7.34 -1.35
N VAL A 68 0.95 -7.67 -1.18
CA VAL A 68 0.51 -9.08 -1.07
C VAL A 68 0.90 -9.88 -2.32
N ILE A 69 0.69 -9.31 -3.51
CA ILE A 69 1.06 -9.94 -4.78
C ILE A 69 2.58 -10.11 -4.89
N ALA A 70 3.36 -9.10 -4.48
CA ALA A 70 4.81 -9.17 -4.51
C ALA A 70 5.36 -10.25 -3.58
N ILE A 71 4.82 -10.37 -2.36
CA ILE A 71 5.17 -11.43 -1.40
C ILE A 71 4.82 -12.80 -1.99
N TYR A 72 3.62 -12.96 -2.58
CA TYR A 72 3.21 -14.20 -3.25
C TYR A 72 4.19 -14.59 -4.35
N ASN A 73 4.50 -13.67 -5.26
CA ASN A 73 5.41 -13.92 -6.37
C ASN A 73 6.84 -14.25 -5.90
N LYS A 74 7.30 -13.63 -4.81
CA LYS A 74 8.62 -13.89 -4.23
C LYS A 74 8.70 -15.32 -3.67
N GLU A 75 7.66 -15.82 -3.00
CA GLU A 75 7.69 -17.17 -2.47
C GLU A 75 7.45 -18.23 -3.55
N GLN A 76 6.62 -17.91 -4.54
CA GLN A 76 6.28 -18.80 -5.66
C GLN A 76 7.29 -18.70 -6.81
N GLN A 77 8.53 -18.27 -6.55
CA GLN A 77 9.59 -17.97 -7.53
C GLN A 77 9.85 -19.07 -8.59
N LYS A 78 9.40 -20.31 -8.35
CA LYS A 78 9.49 -21.44 -9.30
C LYS A 78 8.40 -21.46 -10.38
N GLN A 79 7.38 -20.60 -10.30
CA GLN A 79 6.29 -20.53 -11.28
C GLN A 79 6.68 -19.60 -12.44
N SER A 80 6.59 -20.08 -13.68
CA SER A 80 6.98 -19.32 -14.89
C SER A 80 6.20 -18.01 -15.11
N ALA A 81 5.07 -17.80 -14.42
CA ALA A 81 4.24 -16.60 -14.57
C ALA A 81 4.06 -15.83 -13.26
N LYS A 82 4.69 -14.65 -13.16
CA LYS A 82 4.43 -13.69 -12.08
C LYS A 82 2.98 -13.20 -12.15
N ARG A 83 2.28 -13.22 -11.01
CA ARG A 83 0.92 -12.71 -10.90
C ARG A 83 0.93 -11.18 -10.88
N LYS A 84 0.01 -10.56 -11.62
CA LYS A 84 -0.15 -9.09 -11.69
C LYS A 84 -1.43 -8.58 -11.02
N LYS A 85 -2.38 -9.48 -10.72
CA LYS A 85 -3.69 -9.13 -10.17
C LYS A 85 -3.99 -9.99 -8.95
N MET A 86 -4.71 -9.40 -8.00
CA MET A 86 -5.24 -10.12 -6.85
C MET A 86 -6.25 -11.16 -7.32
N THR A 87 -6.17 -12.37 -6.78
CA THR A 87 -7.13 -13.46 -7.04
C THR A 87 -7.54 -14.08 -5.72
N VAL A 88 -8.66 -14.80 -5.70
CA VAL A 88 -9.14 -15.50 -4.49
C VAL A 88 -8.08 -16.49 -3.97
N LYS A 89 -7.35 -17.15 -4.87
CA LYS A 89 -6.25 -18.06 -4.49
C LYS A 89 -5.13 -17.36 -3.73
N ILE A 90 -4.76 -16.15 -4.15
CA ILE A 90 -3.74 -15.35 -3.46
C ILE A 90 -4.25 -14.89 -2.09
N GLN A 91 -5.53 -14.52 -1.99
CA GLN A 91 -6.15 -14.12 -0.71
C GLN A 91 -6.11 -15.26 0.30
N GLN A 92 -6.63 -16.43 -0.08
CA GLN A 92 -6.65 -17.63 0.76
C GLN A 92 -5.24 -18.06 1.19
N TRP A 93 -4.28 -18.04 0.25
CA TRP A 93 -2.89 -18.32 0.59
C TRP A 93 -2.33 -17.32 1.60
N PHE A 94 -2.62 -16.03 1.44
CA PHE A 94 -2.09 -15.00 2.33
C PHE A 94 -2.70 -15.08 3.72
N GLU A 95 -4.02 -15.34 3.81
CA GLU A 95 -4.72 -15.57 5.08
C GLU A 95 -4.14 -16.77 5.83
N HIS A 96 -4.00 -17.92 5.16
CA HIS A 96 -3.41 -19.11 5.77
C HIS A 96 -2.00 -18.82 6.27
N LYS A 97 -1.18 -18.17 5.44
CA LYS A 97 0.19 -17.81 5.80
C LYS A 97 0.25 -16.84 6.97
N ALA A 98 -0.67 -15.87 7.04
CA ALA A 98 -0.75 -14.93 8.15
C ALA A 98 -1.07 -15.65 9.47
N LEU A 99 -2.04 -16.55 9.45
CA LEU A 99 -2.40 -17.37 10.62
C LEU A 99 -1.23 -18.24 11.07
N ALA A 100 -0.54 -18.90 10.12
CA ALA A 100 0.65 -19.69 10.40
C ALA A 100 1.82 -18.86 10.95
N ALA A 101 1.93 -17.59 10.53
CA ALA A 101 2.93 -16.64 11.03
C ALA A 101 2.59 -16.06 12.42
N GLY A 102 1.44 -16.42 13.00
CA GLY A 102 1.02 -16.04 14.35
C GLY A 102 0.06 -14.84 14.41
N TRP A 103 -0.39 -14.31 13.26
CA TRP A 103 -1.51 -13.36 13.25
C TRP A 103 -2.79 -14.08 13.68
N LYS A 104 -3.66 -13.41 14.42
CA LYS A 104 -4.94 -14.01 14.87
C LYS A 104 -6.08 -13.68 13.91
N ILE A 105 -6.00 -12.53 13.26
CA ILE A 105 -6.96 -12.07 12.28
C ILE A 105 -6.20 -11.69 11.03
N ALA A 106 -6.69 -12.16 9.88
CA ALA A 106 -6.30 -11.71 8.56
C ALA A 106 -7.58 -11.47 7.77
N LYS A 107 -7.81 -10.22 7.34
CA LYS A 107 -9.05 -9.84 6.66
C LYS A 107 -8.76 -8.95 5.47
N PHE A 108 -9.22 -9.36 4.30
CA PHE A 108 -9.19 -8.49 3.13
C PHE A 108 -10.26 -7.40 3.23
N VAL A 109 -9.85 -6.17 2.93
CA VAL A 109 -10.71 -4.99 2.98
C VAL A 109 -10.87 -4.40 1.58
N PRO A 110 -12.10 -4.01 1.18
CA PRO A 110 -12.32 -3.33 -0.08
C PRO A 110 -11.94 -1.84 0.01
N HIS A 111 -11.66 -1.23 -1.14
CA HIS A 111 -11.63 0.21 -1.30
C HIS A 111 -13.04 0.77 -1.11
N ALA A 112 -13.13 1.89 -0.41
CA ALA A 112 -14.39 2.57 -0.12
C ALA A 112 -15.21 2.93 -1.38
N HIS A 113 -14.53 3.17 -2.51
CA HIS A 113 -15.17 3.75 -3.70
C HIS A 113 -15.53 2.75 -4.80
N ASN A 114 -14.93 1.55 -4.84
CA ASN A 114 -15.06 0.69 -6.03
C ASN A 114 -15.10 -0.83 -5.74
N ASN A 115 -15.32 -1.25 -4.50
CA ASN A 115 -15.36 -2.65 -4.06
C ASN A 115 -14.14 -3.52 -4.48
N ARG A 116 -13.09 -2.92 -5.05
CA ARG A 116 -11.83 -3.63 -5.33
C ARG A 116 -11.10 -3.83 -4.02
N ILE A 117 -10.34 -4.90 -3.91
CA ILE A 117 -9.56 -5.17 -2.71
C ILE A 117 -8.44 -4.14 -2.56
N ALA A 118 -8.45 -3.43 -1.43
CA ALA A 118 -7.42 -2.48 -1.06
C ALA A 118 -6.17 -3.19 -0.54
N GLY A 119 -6.38 -4.25 0.22
CA GLY A 119 -5.32 -5.00 0.87
C GLY A 119 -5.85 -5.93 1.95
N CYS A 120 -4.94 -6.44 2.78
CA CYS A 120 -5.22 -7.29 3.93
C CYS A 120 -4.85 -6.56 5.22
N MET A 121 -5.79 -6.51 6.17
CA MET A 121 -5.54 -6.10 7.54
C MET A 121 -5.17 -7.34 8.35
N LEU A 122 -4.03 -7.28 9.02
CA LEU A 122 -3.54 -8.30 9.93
C LEU A 122 -3.61 -7.76 11.35
N SER A 123 -4.09 -8.54 12.30
CA SER A 123 -4.05 -8.14 13.70
C SER A 123 -3.93 -9.30 14.69
N VAL A 124 -3.36 -8.98 15.84
CA VAL A 124 -3.42 -9.77 17.06
C VAL A 124 -4.25 -8.99 18.08
N PRO A 125 -5.27 -9.59 18.72
CA PRO A 125 -6.01 -8.90 19.75
C PRO A 125 -5.06 -8.54 20.90
N PRO A 126 -5.21 -7.34 21.49
CA PRO A 126 -4.38 -6.96 22.63
C PRO A 126 -4.59 -7.97 23.75
N THR A 127 -3.50 -8.57 24.22
CA THR A 127 -3.51 -9.37 25.45
C THR A 127 -4.02 -8.48 26.56
N LYS A 128 -5.16 -8.84 27.17
CA LYS A 128 -5.71 -8.12 28.32
C LYS A 128 -4.65 -8.09 29.44
N GLY A 129 -4.07 -6.92 29.70
CA GLY A 129 -3.08 -6.65 30.75
C GLY A 129 -1.86 -5.93 30.15
N VAL A 130 -1.46 -4.74 30.55
CA VAL A 130 -1.71 -3.92 31.75
C VAL A 130 -1.99 -2.51 31.25
N ILE A 131 -3.13 -1.93 31.63
CA ILE A 131 -3.33 -0.49 31.56
C ILE A 131 -2.47 0.14 32.65
N ASP A 132 -1.23 0.52 32.33
CA ASP A 132 -0.52 1.51 33.15
C ASP A 132 -1.20 2.86 32.88
N ALA A 133 -2.32 3.07 33.57
CA ALA A 133 -2.92 4.36 33.72
C ALA A 133 -2.03 5.19 34.67
N THR A 134 -0.90 5.66 34.17
CA THR A 134 -0.11 6.69 34.86
C THR A 134 -0.77 8.03 34.58
N THR A 135 -1.76 8.37 35.41
CA THR A 135 -2.28 9.72 35.55
C THR A 135 -1.24 10.55 36.31
N HIS A 136 -0.76 11.63 35.68
CA HIS A 136 -0.10 12.75 36.36
C HIS A 136 -0.91 14.02 36.11
#